data_AF-A0A3C0QR95-F1
#
_entry.id   AF-A0A3C0QR95-F1
#
_cell.length_a   1.000
_cell.length_b   1.000
_cell.length_c   1.000
_cell.angle_alpha   90.00
_cell.angle_beta   90.00
_cell.angle_gamma   90.00
#
_symmetry.space_group_name_H-M   'P 1'
#
loop_
_entity.id
_entity.type
_entity.pdbx_description
1 polymer ?
#
loop_
_entity_poly.entity_id
_entity_poly.type
_entity_poly.pdbx_seq_one_letter_code
_entity_poly.pdbx_strand_id
1 'polypeptide(L)' 'MQERKFIIRKNAPTVSKTFRIPIETAEILEKLAKENRISVNALVVQCIVFALENRTEEKEKQEES' A
#
# COMPACT_ATOMS: atom_id res chain seq x y z
N MET A 1 -41.74 0.31 6.19
CA MET A 1 -40.47 -0.35 6.53
C MET A 1 -39.43 0.16 5.55
N GLN A 2 -38.34 0.79 5.98
CA GLN A 2 -37.31 1.29 5.06
C GLN A 2 -36.36 0.14 4.69
N GLU A 3 -36.31 -0.22 3.41
CA GLU A 3 -35.35 -1.17 2.86
C GLU A 3 -33.92 -0.59 2.98
N ARG A 4 -33.10 -1.17 3.86
CA ARG A 4 -31.67 -0.88 3.91
C ARG A 4 -31.01 -1.53 2.69
N LYS A 5 -30.77 -0.75 1.64
CA LYS A 5 -30.01 -1.17 0.46
C LYS A 5 -28.54 -1.39 0.85
N PHE A 6 -28.05 -2.62 0.71
CA PHE A 6 -26.64 -2.95 0.81
C PHE A 6 -25.91 -2.38 -0.42
N ILE A 7 -25.25 -1.23 -0.27
CA ILE A 7 -24.44 -0.63 -1.34
C ILE A 7 -23.09 -1.33 -1.36
N ILE A 8 -22.90 -2.27 -2.29
CA ILE A 8 -21.59 -2.86 -2.56
C ILE A 8 -20.73 -1.78 -3.20
N ARG A 9 -19.77 -1.23 -2.43
CA ARG A 9 -18.75 -0.34 -3.00
C ARG A 9 -17.92 -1.18 -3.97
N LYS A 10 -17.99 -0.86 -5.27
CA LYS A 10 -17.12 -1.47 -6.28
C LYS A 10 -15.68 -1.22 -5.85
N ASN A 11 -14.90 -2.29 -5.72
CA ASN A 11 -13.47 -2.21 -5.45
C ASN A 11 -12.84 -1.18 -6.38
N ALA A 12 -11.98 -0.32 -5.84
CA ALA A 12 -11.25 0.66 -6.64
C ALA A 12 -10.55 -0.05 -7.81
N PRO A 13 -10.49 0.57 -9.00
CA PRO A 13 -9.82 -0.04 -10.14
C PRO A 13 -8.35 -0.29 -9.79
N THR A 14 -7.94 -1.55 -9.75
CA THR A 14 -6.54 -1.97 -9.57
C THR A 14 -5.95 -2.42 -10.89
N VAL A 15 -4.64 -2.23 -11.06
CA VAL A 15 -3.89 -2.70 -12.23
C VAL A 15 -2.78 -3.64 -11.80
N SER A 16 -2.66 -4.78 -12.48
CA SER A 16 -1.55 -5.70 -12.28
C SER A 16 -0.32 -5.20 -13.02
N LYS A 17 0.79 -5.01 -12.29
CA LYS A 17 2.09 -4.63 -12.85
C LYS A 17 3.14 -5.62 -12.36
N THR A 18 3.93 -6.13 -13.29
CA THR A 18 5.06 -7.03 -12.97
C THR A 18 6.35 -6.22 -13.01
N PHE A 19 7.10 -6.26 -11.92
CA PHE A 19 8.40 -5.60 -11.81
C PHE A 19 9.43 -6.61 -11.29
N ARG A 20 10.70 -6.37 -11.59
CA ARG A 20 11.83 -7.20 -11.13
C ARG A 20 12.44 -6.52 -9.92
N ILE A 21 12.62 -7.26 -8.84
CA ILE A 21 13.31 -6.80 -7.62
C ILE A 21 14.58 -7.62 -7.39
N PRO A 22 15.59 -7.05 -6.73
CA PRO A 22 16.75 -7.80 -6.27
C PRO A 22 16.34 -8.95 -5.35
N ILE A 23 17.05 -10.08 -5.42
CA ILE A 23 16.75 -11.28 -4.64
C ILE A 23 16.81 -10.98 -3.14
N GLU A 24 17.85 -10.27 -2.69
CA GLU A 24 18.01 -9.88 -1.29
C GLU A 24 16.80 -9.07 -0.77
N THR A 25 16.28 -8.14 -1.60
CA THR A 25 15.11 -7.35 -1.23
C THR A 25 13.84 -8.21 -1.19
N ALA A 26 13.69 -9.15 -2.11
CA ALA A 26 12.56 -10.08 -2.13
C ALA A 26 12.53 -10.93 -0.85
N GLU A 27 13.66 -11.52 -0.46
CA GLU A 27 13.75 -12.34 0.75
C GLU A 27 13.42 -11.57 2.02
N ILE A 28 13.88 -10.32 2.13
CA ILE A 28 13.57 -9.45 3.27
C ILE A 28 12.07 -9.14 3.32
N LEU A 29 11.45 -8.82 2.17
CA LEU A 29 10.01 -8.56 2.09
C LEU A 29 9.18 -9.81 2.42
N GLU A 30 9.59 -10.99 1.94
CA GLU A 30 8.91 -12.25 2.27
C GLU A 30 8.99 -12.58 3.75
N LYS A 31 10.16 -12.38 4.37
CA LYS A 31 10.36 -12.58 5.80
C LYS A 31 9.47 -11.63 6.61
N LEU A 32 9.50 -10.33 6.29
CA LEU A 32 8.67 -9.33 6.95
C LEU A 32 7.17 -9.61 6.77
N ALA A 33 6.74 -10.02 5.58
CA ALA A 33 5.36 -10.38 5.30
C ALA A 33 4.91 -11.58 6.15
N LYS A 34 5.78 -12.60 6.27
CA LYS A 34 5.54 -13.79 7.11
C LYS A 34 5.46 -13.44 8.60
N GLU A 35 6.37 -12.62 9.10
CA GLU A 35 6.38 -12.17 10.51
C GLU A 35 5.11 -11.39 10.86
N ASN A 36 4.64 -10.53 9.94
CA ASN A 36 3.45 -9.71 10.14
C ASN A 36 2.14 -10.39 9.69
N ARG A 37 2.19 -11.64 9.21
CA ARG A 37 1.04 -12.41 8.67
C ARG A 37 0.26 -11.65 7.58
N ILE A 38 0.97 -10.91 6.74
CA ILE A 38 0.40 -10.17 5.60
C ILE A 38 0.87 -10.78 4.28
N SER A 39 0.16 -10.47 3.19
CA SER A 39 0.65 -10.85 1.87
C SER A 39 1.81 -9.95 1.44
N VAL A 40 2.79 -10.53 0.73
CA VAL A 40 3.90 -9.77 0.13
C VAL A 40 3.36 -8.66 -0.77
N ASN A 41 2.27 -8.91 -1.49
CA ASN A 41 1.59 -7.90 -2.29
C ASN A 41 1.08 -6.72 -1.45
N ALA A 42 0.41 -6.98 -0.33
CA ALA A 42 -0.07 -5.92 0.56
C ALA A 42 1.10 -5.09 1.14
N LEU A 43 2.18 -5.76 1.55
CA LEU A 43 3.39 -5.10 2.01
C LEU A 43 4.02 -4.23 0.93
N VAL A 44 4.17 -4.76 -0.29
CA VAL A 44 4.70 -4.02 -1.45
C VAL A 44 3.86 -2.79 -1.75
N VAL A 45 2.53 -2.92 -1.78
CA VAL A 45 1.63 -1.78 -2.02
C VAL A 45 1.81 -0.73 -0.92
N GLN A 46 1.90 -1.13 0.34
CA GLN A 46 2.16 -0.21 1.45
C GLN A 46 3.51 0.49 1.33
N CYS A 47 4.58 -0.25 0.97
CA CYS A 47 5.90 0.34 0.74
C CYS A 47 5.87 1.37 -0.40
N ILE A 48 5.17 1.08 -1.48
CA ILE A 48 5.03 1.99 -2.63
C ILE A 48 4.23 3.24 -2.22
N VAL A 49 3.08 3.06 -1.57
CA VAL A 49 2.23 4.17 -1.10
C VAL A 49 3.02 5.04 -0.13
N PHE A 50 3.65 4.43 0.88
CA PHE A 50 4.50 5.13 1.83
C PHE A 50 5.64 5.88 1.13
N ALA A 51 6.34 5.25 0.19
CA ALA A 51 7.40 5.91 -0.56
C ALA A 51 6.89 7.07 -1.43
N LEU A 52 5.65 6.99 -1.94
CA LEU A 52 5.02 8.08 -2.70
C LEU A 52 4.57 9.22 -1.79
N GLU A 53 3.97 8.93 -0.64
CA GLU A 53 3.57 9.94 0.35
C GLU A 53 4.77 10.63 1.00
N ASN A 54 5.89 9.92 1.13
CA ASN A 54 7.15 10.45 1.66
C ASN A 54 8.11 10.94 0.57
N ARG A 55 7.74 10.83 -0.71
CA ARG A 55 8.45 11.49 -1.81
C ARG A 55 8.02 12.95 -1.81
N THR A 56 8.79 13.74 -1.07
CA THR A 56 8.77 15.19 -1.07
C THR A 56 8.88 15.75 -2.49
N GLU A 57 7.76 16.25 -3.03
CA GLU A 57 7.76 17.67 -3.37
C GLU A 57 7.63 18.41 -2.03
N GLU A 58 8.66 19.15 -1.66
CA GLU A 58 8.69 20.18 -0.61
C GLU A 58 7.69 20.02 0.57
N LYS A 59 8.16 19.41 1.67
CA LYS A 59 7.70 19.85 3.00
C LYS A 59 8.27 21.25 3.29
N GLU A 60 7.78 22.28 2.59
CA GLU A 60 7.86 23.65 3.09
C GLU A 60 6.64 23.96 3.96
N LYS A 61 6.87 23.95 5.28
CA LYS A 61 6.20 24.69 6.36
C LYS A 61 4.71 24.41 6.70
N GLN A 62 4.48 24.52 8.02
CA GLN A 62 3.23 24.54 8.81
C GLN A 62 2.71 23.11 9.10
N GLU A 63 2.60 22.65 10.36
CA GLU A 63 1.99 23.32 11.52
C GLU A 63 2.92 23.44 12.74
N GLU A 64 3.43 24.66 12.98
CA GLU A 64 3.25 25.31 14.28
C GLU A 64 2.03 26.22 14.11
N SER A 65 0.93 25.94 14.82
CA SER A 65 -0.10 26.89 15.31
C SER A 65 -1.10 26.16 16.20
#